data_AF-A0A9X8R0H6-F1
#
_entry.id   AF-A0A9X8R0H6-F1
#
_cell.length_a   1.000
_cell.length_b   1.000
_cell.length_c   1.000
_cell.angle_alpha   90.00
_cell.angle_beta   90.00
_cell.angle_gamma   90.00
#
_symmetry.space_group_name_H-M   'P 1'
#
loop_
_entity.id
_entity.type
_entity.pdbx_description
1 polymer ?
#
loop_
_entity_poly.entity_id
_entity_poly.type
_entity_poly.pdbx_seq_one_letter_code
_entity_poly.pdbx_strand_id
1 'polypeptide(L)'
;MAEGKLHHPSALLPTHSPIVEEFPSGAPEFPGPQYFGPGQANIWILLLRLRLIAHGWIEEDQITDLQADPGLWHARVWDEDLRYACTRAQLARGCRGTAADGYPTEDTWNQLWAP
;
A
#
# COMPACT_ATOMS: atom_id res chain seq x y z
N MET A 1 -28.29 61.98 -16.83
CA MET A 1 -28.42 61.11 -15.65
C MET A 1 -28.42 59.70 -16.22
N ALA A 2 -27.23 59.08 -16.36
CA ALA A 2 -26.65 58.10 -15.41
C ALA A 2 -27.61 56.89 -15.31
N GLU A 3 -27.26 55.64 -15.62
CA GLU A 3 -26.06 54.83 -15.36
C GLU A 3 -26.03 53.71 -16.45
N GLY A 4 -24.90 53.25 -16.98
CA GLY A 4 -23.98 52.32 -16.32
C GLY A 4 -23.80 51.09 -17.22
N LYS A 5 -22.66 50.98 -17.91
CA LYS A 5 -22.26 49.76 -18.64
C LYS A 5 -22.12 48.61 -17.63
N LEU A 6 -22.83 47.51 -17.86
CA LEU A 6 -22.51 46.22 -17.25
C LEU A 6 -22.13 45.25 -18.36
N HIS A 7 -20.82 45.08 -18.55
CA HIS A 7 -20.27 43.82 -19.03
C HIS A 7 -20.65 42.75 -18.00
N HIS A 8 -21.18 41.61 -18.43
CA HIS A 8 -20.77 40.34 -17.85
C HIS A 8 -20.70 39.26 -18.93
N PRO A 9 -19.71 38.37 -18.82
CA PRO A 9 -19.13 37.61 -19.93
C PRO A 9 -19.99 36.41 -20.33
N SER A 10 -19.80 35.94 -21.56
CA SER A 10 -19.94 34.51 -21.88
C SER A 10 -19.06 33.74 -20.91
N ALA A 11 -19.63 33.30 -19.80
CA ALA A 11 -19.06 32.22 -19.03
C ALA A 11 -19.17 30.99 -19.93
N LEU A 12 -18.08 30.69 -20.65
CA LEU A 12 -17.71 29.31 -20.92
C LEU A 12 -17.69 28.66 -19.55
N LEU A 13 -18.80 28.02 -19.18
CA LEU A 13 -18.80 27.10 -18.06
C LEU A 13 -17.60 26.18 -18.30
N PRO A 14 -16.69 26.00 -17.33
CA PRO A 14 -15.76 24.90 -17.43
C PRO A 14 -16.62 23.66 -17.63
N THR A 15 -16.42 22.96 -18.75
CA THR A 15 -16.88 21.59 -18.92
C THR A 15 -16.17 20.80 -17.83
N HIS A 16 -16.72 20.80 -16.62
CA HIS A 16 -16.47 19.73 -15.68
C HIS A 16 -17.12 18.52 -16.33
N SER A 17 -16.30 17.82 -17.13
CA SER A 17 -16.53 16.43 -17.48
C SER A 17 -17.02 15.69 -16.24
N PRO A 18 -17.95 14.73 -16.39
CA PRO A 18 -18.43 13.97 -15.24
C PRO A 18 -17.21 13.46 -14.50
N ILE A 19 -17.14 13.77 -13.21
CA ILE A 19 -16.22 13.14 -12.29
C ILE A 19 -16.66 11.68 -12.32
N VAL A 20 -16.06 10.91 -13.24
CA VAL A 20 -15.91 9.50 -13.04
C VAL A 20 -15.05 9.46 -11.79
N GLU A 21 -15.66 9.20 -10.64
CA GLU A 21 -14.90 8.67 -9.51
C GLU A 21 -14.33 7.35 -10.03
N GLU A 22 -13.19 7.45 -10.71
CA GLU A 22 -12.29 6.33 -10.91
C GLU A 22 -11.96 5.87 -9.50
N PHE A 23 -12.72 4.89 -8.99
CA PHE A 23 -12.27 4.10 -7.87
C PHE A 23 -10.85 3.67 -8.24
N PRO A 24 -9.81 4.09 -7.50
CA PRO A 24 -8.45 3.82 -7.90
C PRO A 24 -8.36 2.31 -8.07
N SER A 25 -8.24 1.88 -9.32
CA SER A 25 -8.11 0.47 -9.71
C SER A 25 -6.64 0.06 -9.50
N GLY A 26 -6.05 0.61 -8.45
CA GLY A 26 -4.63 0.66 -8.19
C GLY A 26 -4.33 0.21 -6.78
N ALA A 27 -3.09 -0.19 -6.58
CA ALA A 27 -2.51 -0.45 -5.28
C ALA A 27 -2.93 0.62 -4.25
N PRO A 28 -3.19 0.27 -2.98
CA PRO A 28 -3.19 1.27 -1.93
C PRO A 28 -1.86 2.03 -1.97
N GLU A 29 -1.88 3.34 -1.70
CA GLU A 29 -0.65 4.11 -1.57
C GLU A 29 0.21 3.57 -0.42
N PHE A 30 1.53 3.71 -0.54
CA PHE A 30 2.43 3.32 0.53
C PHE A 30 2.16 4.20 1.77
N PRO A 31 1.79 3.63 2.92
CA PRO A 31 1.36 4.41 4.08
C PRO A 31 2.54 5.11 4.79
N GLY A 32 3.77 4.76 4.45
CA GLY A 32 4.98 5.28 5.04
C GLY A 32 5.67 4.27 5.97
N PRO A 33 7.00 4.40 6.15
CA PRO A 33 7.82 3.42 6.86
C PRO A 33 7.47 3.31 8.36
N GLN A 34 6.89 4.35 8.97
CA GLN A 34 6.53 4.39 10.39
C GLN A 34 5.50 3.33 10.80
N TYR A 35 4.76 2.76 9.86
CA TYR A 35 3.77 1.71 10.11
C TYR A 35 4.38 0.31 10.17
N PHE A 36 5.67 0.16 9.85
CA PHE A 36 6.35 -1.13 9.74
C PHE A 36 7.54 -1.16 10.70
N GLY A 37 7.53 -2.13 11.60
CA GLY A 37 8.60 -2.32 12.57
C GLY A 37 8.12 -2.78 13.93
N PRO A 38 9.07 -3.09 14.85
CA PRO A 38 8.76 -3.63 16.16
C PRO A 38 7.72 -2.80 16.92
N GLY A 39 6.75 -3.49 17.52
CA GLY A 39 5.67 -2.86 18.31
C GLY A 39 4.51 -2.29 17.47
N GLN A 40 4.57 -2.36 16.14
CA GLN A 40 3.46 -1.96 15.28
C GLN A 40 2.42 -3.07 15.16
N ALA A 41 1.15 -2.69 15.27
CA ALA A 41 0.01 -3.56 14.96
C ALA A 41 -1.06 -2.74 14.23
N ASN A 42 -1.25 -3.00 12.94
CA ASN A 42 -2.13 -2.18 12.09
C ASN A 42 -2.58 -2.93 10.83
N ILE A 43 -3.47 -2.30 10.07
CA ILE A 43 -4.02 -2.88 8.84
C ILE A 43 -2.99 -3.00 7.70
N TRP A 44 -2.00 -2.11 7.65
CA TRP A 44 -0.97 -2.11 6.61
C TRP A 44 -0.05 -3.31 6.70
N ILE A 45 0.25 -3.76 7.92
CA ILE A 45 0.98 -5.00 8.18
C ILE A 45 0.20 -6.22 7.67
N LEU A 46 -1.11 -6.27 7.93
CA LEU A 46 -1.94 -7.36 7.41
C LEU A 46 -1.95 -7.37 5.88
N LEU A 47 -2.13 -6.21 5.26
CA LEU A 47 -2.11 -6.08 3.80
C LEU A 47 -0.76 -6.51 3.20
N LEU A 48 0.35 -6.09 3.80
CA LEU A 48 1.69 -6.51 3.41
C LEU A 48 1.85 -8.04 3.50
N ARG A 49 1.44 -8.64 4.62
CA ARG A 49 1.53 -10.09 4.85
C ARG A 49 0.76 -10.87 3.80
N LEU A 50 -0.51 -10.49 3.55
CA LEU A 50 -1.33 -11.13 2.53
C LEU A 50 -0.72 -11.01 1.12
N ARG A 51 -0.10 -9.86 0.82
CA ARG A 51 0.53 -9.68 -0.49
C ARG A 51 1.80 -10.53 -0.62
N LEU A 52 2.61 -10.64 0.43
CA LEU A 52 3.76 -11.54 0.44
C LEU A 52 3.35 -13.02 0.33
N ILE A 53 2.23 -13.44 0.94
CA ILE A 53 1.64 -14.77 0.72
C ILE A 53 1.29 -14.97 -0.76
N ALA A 54 0.58 -14.01 -1.37
CA ALA A 54 0.17 -14.10 -2.78
C ALA A 54 1.36 -14.20 -3.75
N HIS A 55 2.51 -13.65 -3.37
CA HIS A 55 3.76 -13.71 -4.12
C HIS A 55 4.68 -14.89 -3.74
N GLY A 56 4.27 -15.73 -2.78
CA GLY A 56 5.02 -16.93 -2.38
C GLY A 56 6.23 -16.67 -1.48
N TRP A 57 6.25 -15.57 -0.72
CA TRP A 57 7.34 -15.20 0.18
C TRP A 57 7.14 -15.63 1.64
N ILE A 58 5.95 -16.13 1.98
CA ILE A 58 5.58 -16.59 3.31
C ILE A 58 5.55 -18.13 3.30
N GLU A 59 6.10 -18.74 4.34
CA GLU A 59 6.17 -20.21 4.48
C GLU A 59 4.79 -20.82 4.81
N GLU A 60 4.58 -22.08 4.45
CA GLU A 60 3.30 -22.80 4.63
C GLU A 60 2.84 -22.87 6.11
N ASP A 61 3.79 -23.02 7.04
CA ASP A 61 3.53 -23.05 8.47
C ASP A 61 2.90 -21.72 8.95
N GLN A 62 3.44 -20.59 8.49
CA GLN A 62 2.88 -19.28 8.79
C GLN A 62 1.48 -19.11 8.17
N ILE A 63 1.24 -19.62 6.96
CA ILE A 63 -0.10 -19.61 6.34
C ILE A 63 -1.09 -20.42 7.19
N THR A 64 -0.66 -21.57 7.72
CA THR A 64 -1.47 -22.41 8.61
C THR A 64 -1.83 -21.67 9.90
N ASP A 65 -0.88 -20.95 10.51
CA ASP A 65 -1.13 -20.12 11.69
C ASP A 65 -2.14 -19.00 11.43
N LEU A 66 -2.09 -18.36 10.25
CA LEU A 66 -3.10 -17.37 9.84
C LEU A 66 -4.49 -18.00 9.74
N GLN A 67 -4.61 -19.22 9.21
CA GLN A 67 -5.89 -19.92 9.09
C GLN A 67 -6.46 -20.32 10.46
N ALA A 68 -5.59 -20.56 11.44
CA ALA A 68 -5.97 -20.86 12.83
C ALA A 68 -6.38 -19.61 13.65
N ASP A 69 -6.17 -18.39 13.12
CA ASP A 69 -6.60 -17.12 13.72
C ASP A 69 -7.75 -16.49 12.89
N PRO A 70 -9.03 -16.83 13.16
CA PRO A 70 -10.17 -16.36 12.37
C PRO A 70 -10.31 -14.83 12.32
N GLY A 71 -9.78 -14.13 13.32
CA GLY A 71 -9.82 -12.67 13.40
C GLY A 71 -8.63 -11.98 12.72
N LEU A 72 -7.62 -12.75 12.30
CA LEU A 72 -6.34 -12.29 11.78
C LEU A 72 -5.68 -11.25 12.68
N TRP A 73 -5.81 -11.41 14.01
CA TRP A 73 -5.25 -10.47 14.97
C TRP A 73 -3.72 -10.50 14.95
N HIS A 74 -3.12 -11.69 14.99
CA HIS A 74 -1.66 -11.84 14.98
C HIS A 74 -1.07 -11.44 13.64
N ALA A 75 -1.80 -11.67 12.54
CA ALA A 75 -1.39 -11.26 11.20
C ALA A 75 -1.24 -9.74 11.02
N ARG A 76 -1.86 -8.93 11.91
CA ARG A 76 -1.73 -7.46 11.91
C ARG A 76 -0.50 -6.98 12.67
N VAL A 77 0.19 -7.85 13.40
CA VAL A 77 1.35 -7.50 14.23
C VAL A 77 2.62 -7.62 13.41
N TRP A 78 3.54 -6.68 13.58
CA TRP A 78 4.87 -6.79 12.99
C TRP A 78 5.68 -7.83 13.77
N ASP A 79 6.22 -8.82 13.05
CA ASP A 79 7.09 -9.86 13.59
C ASP A 79 8.34 -10.03 12.71
N GLU A 80 9.28 -10.82 13.20
CA GLU A 80 10.54 -11.06 12.48
C GLU A 80 10.34 -11.96 11.26
N ASP A 81 9.33 -12.84 11.26
CA ASP A 81 8.99 -13.69 10.10
C ASP A 81 8.56 -12.84 8.90
N LEU A 82 7.71 -11.85 9.13
CA LEU A 82 7.30 -10.89 8.10
C LEU A 82 8.51 -10.06 7.60
N ARG A 83 9.40 -9.67 8.50
CA ARG A 83 10.65 -8.98 8.13
C ARG A 83 11.54 -9.88 7.27
N TYR A 84 11.69 -11.16 7.60
CA TYR A 84 12.45 -12.11 6.78
C TYR A 84 11.82 -12.35 5.42
N ALA A 85 10.49 -12.41 5.33
CA ALA A 85 9.79 -12.49 4.06
C ALA A 85 10.06 -11.26 3.18
N CYS A 86 10.06 -10.06 3.77
CA CYS A 86 10.47 -8.83 3.07
C CYS A 86 11.93 -8.92 2.59
N THR A 87 12.85 -9.36 3.45
CA THR A 87 14.26 -9.55 3.08
C THR A 87 14.43 -10.50 1.90
N ARG A 88 13.74 -11.65 1.92
CA ARG A 88 13.77 -12.62 0.80
C ARG A 88 13.24 -12.00 -0.49
N ALA A 89 12.12 -11.28 -0.39
CA ALA A 89 11.50 -10.61 -1.52
C ALA A 89 12.43 -9.53 -2.11
N GLN A 90 13.17 -8.79 -1.28
CA GLN A 90 14.17 -7.80 -1.68
C GLN A 90 15.40 -8.46 -2.33
N LEU A 91 15.95 -9.51 -1.71
CA LEU A 91 17.09 -10.26 -2.25
C LEU A 91 16.79 -10.87 -3.61
N ALA A 92 15.59 -11.42 -3.80
CA ALA A 92 15.16 -12.00 -5.07
C ALA A 92 15.08 -10.98 -6.20
N ARG A 93 14.85 -9.70 -5.87
CA ARG A 93 14.87 -8.57 -6.80
C ARG A 93 16.26 -8.02 -7.08
N GLY A 94 17.31 -8.65 -6.54
CA GLY A 94 18.69 -8.22 -6.71
C GLY A 94 19.12 -7.11 -5.75
N CYS A 95 18.28 -6.69 -4.80
CA CYS A 95 18.72 -5.83 -3.70
C CYS A 95 19.80 -6.56 -2.90
N ARG A 96 20.84 -5.84 -2.47
CA ARG A 96 21.99 -6.38 -1.74
C ARG A 96 22.41 -5.43 -0.63
N GLY A 97 23.06 -5.96 0.40
CA GLY A 97 23.55 -5.17 1.52
C GLY A 97 22.42 -4.44 2.25
N THR A 98 22.59 -3.16 2.51
CA THR A 98 21.62 -2.33 3.24
C THR A 98 20.29 -2.13 2.53
N ALA A 99 20.19 -2.45 1.23
CA ALA A 99 18.93 -2.38 0.49
C ALA A 99 18.01 -3.60 0.71
N ALA A 100 18.49 -4.65 1.40
CA ALA A 100 17.73 -5.83 1.77
C ALA A 100 17.64 -5.94 3.30
N ASP A 101 17.16 -4.88 3.94
CA ASP A 101 17.07 -4.74 5.40
C ASP A 101 15.81 -5.39 6.02
N GLY A 102 14.87 -5.80 5.17
CA GLY A 102 13.60 -6.40 5.55
C GLY A 102 12.51 -5.38 5.89
N TYR A 103 12.73 -4.09 5.66
CA TYR A 103 11.72 -3.07 5.85
C TYR A 103 11.12 -2.64 4.50
N PRO A 104 9.78 -2.60 4.38
CA PRO A 104 9.15 -2.18 3.13
C PRO A 104 9.42 -0.69 2.88
N THR A 105 9.84 -0.39 1.66
CA THR A 105 9.90 0.96 1.10
C THR A 105 8.72 1.18 0.16
N GLU A 106 8.51 2.43 -0.29
CA GLU A 106 7.51 2.75 -1.31
C GLU A 106 7.69 1.92 -2.58
N ASP A 107 8.94 1.75 -3.04
CA ASP A 107 9.25 0.90 -4.20
C ASP A 107 8.86 -0.57 -3.97
N THR A 108 9.22 -1.11 -2.80
CA THR A 108 8.83 -2.49 -2.42
C THR A 108 7.31 -2.64 -2.42
N TRP A 109 6.60 -1.66 -1.87
CA TRP A 109 5.15 -1.63 -1.84
C TRP A 109 4.57 -1.58 -3.25
N ASN A 110 4.94 -0.63 -4.09
CA ASN A 110 4.40 -0.54 -5.45
C ASN A 110 4.57 -1.83 -6.26
N GLN A 111 5.72 -2.49 -6.12
CA GLN A 111 5.98 -3.76 -6.81
C GLN A 111 5.15 -4.92 -6.27
N LEU A 112 4.85 -4.95 -4.98
CA LEU A 112 4.00 -5.99 -4.43
C LEU A 112 2.59 -5.88 -5.01
N TRP A 113 2.06 -4.69 -5.29
CA TRP A 113 0.72 -4.50 -5.85
C TRP A 113 0.66 -4.30 -7.36
N ALA A 114 1.80 -4.36 -8.05
CA ALA A 114 1.84 -4.46 -9.51
C ALA A 114 1.06 -5.72 -9.98
N PRO A 115 0.39 -5.65 -11.15
CA PRO A 115 -0.41 -6.74 -11.71
C PRO A 115 0.45 -7.94 -12.14
#